data_AF-A0A7I8KI75-F1
#
_entry.id   AF-A0A7I8KI75-F1
#
_cell.length_a   1.000
_cell.length_b   1.000
_cell.length_c   1.000
_cell.angle_alpha   90.00
_cell.angle_beta   90.00
_cell.angle_gamma   90.00
#
_symmetry.space_group_name_H-M   'P 1'
#
loop_
_entity.id
_entity.type
_entity.pdbx_description
1 polymer ?
#
loop_
_entity_poly.entity_id
_entity_poly.type
_entity_poly.pdbx_seq_one_letter_code
_entity_poly.pdbx_strand_id
1 'polypeptide(L)' 'MTGPFNRVLPRVGNLDTILVVVNRFSKYATFIPTRSECKAEEVINKRGRNHIHRNTFYLVQWAEQSREAATWEKEVDLW' A
#
# COMPACT_ATOMS: atom_id res chain seq x y z
N MET A 1 -22.90 1.04 27.04
CA MET A 1 -21.86 0.04 26.71
C MET A 1 -20.89 0.68 25.73
N THR A 2 -19.80 1.28 26.21
CA THR A 2 -18.73 1.86 25.37
C THR A 2 -17.45 1.08 25.69
N GLY A 3 -17.28 -0.08 25.06
CA GLY A 3 -15.97 -0.75 25.05
C GLY A 3 -14.97 0.12 24.29
N PRO A 4 -13.65 0.00 24.55
CA PRO A 4 -12.67 0.75 23.80
C PRO A 4 -12.74 0.26 22.37
N PHE A 5 -13.35 1.05 21.47
CA PHE A 5 -13.02 0.99 20.07
C PHE A 5 -11.55 1.35 19.98
N ASN A 6 -10.68 0.34 20.08
CA ASN A 6 -9.26 0.51 19.84
C ASN A 6 -9.13 1.07 18.42
N ARG A 7 -8.90 2.38 18.31
CA ARG A 7 -8.67 3.13 17.07
C ARG A 7 -7.33 2.75 16.41
N VAL A 8 -6.80 1.57 16.72
CA VAL A 8 -5.51 1.10 16.25
C VAL A 8 -5.78 0.15 15.10
N LEU A 9 -5.37 0.56 13.90
CA LEU A 9 -5.42 -0.29 12.73
C LEU A 9 -4.68 -1.61 13.02
N PRO A 10 -5.20 -2.78 12.58
CA PRO A 10 -4.49 -4.04 12.73
C PRO A 10 -3.10 -3.91 12.09
N ARG A 11 -2.06 -4.14 12.89
CA ARG A 11 -0.67 -4.05 12.44
C ARG A 11 -0.28 -5.35 11.77
N VAL A 12 0.27 -5.26 10.56
CA VAL A 12 0.86 -6.39 9.85
C VAL A 12 2.35 -6.40 10.14
N GLY A 13 2.81 -7.24 11.07
CA GLY A 13 4.21 -7.29 11.48
C GLY A 13 4.71 -5.94 12.03
N ASN A 14 5.80 -5.42 11.45
CA ASN A 14 6.40 -4.13 11.81
C ASN A 14 5.93 -2.96 10.94
N LEU A 15 4.83 -3.12 10.20
CA LEU A 15 4.25 -2.07 9.35
C LEU A 15 3.21 -1.28 10.16
N ASP A 16 3.39 0.03 10.24
CA ASP A 16 2.60 0.95 11.07
C ASP A 16 1.84 2.00 10.24
N THR A 17 2.03 2.01 8.91
CA THR A 17 1.47 2.98 7.98
C THR A 17 0.75 2.27 6.83
N ILE A 18 -0.19 2.96 6.18
CA ILE A 18 -0.91 2.41 5.01
C ILE A 18 -0.75 3.37 3.83
N LEU A 19 -0.28 2.85 2.70
CA LEU A 19 -0.33 3.50 1.40
C LEU A 19 -1.66 3.17 0.72
N VAL A 20 -2.39 4.21 0.28
CA VAL A 20 -3.68 4.06 -0.39
C VAL A 20 -3.54 4.45 -1.86
N VAL A 21 -3.68 3.48 -2.76
CA VAL A 21 -3.65 3.70 -4.21
C VAL A 21 -5.09 3.77 -4.72
N VAL A 22 -5.53 4.96 -5.13
CA VAL A 22 -6.90 5.18 -5.62
C VAL A 22 -6.94 5.13 -7.14
N ASN A 23 -7.74 4.21 -7.71
CA ASN A 23 -8.00 4.20 -9.14
C ASN A 23 -9.26 5.01 -9.47
N ARG A 24 -9.07 6.19 -10.07
CA ARG A 24 -10.17 7.12 -10.39
C ARG A 24 -11.20 6.57 -11.40
N PHE A 25 -10.79 5.62 -12.25
CA PHE A 25 -11.63 5.02 -13.28
C PHE A 25 -12.51 3.90 -12.73
N SER A 26 -11.94 3.05 -11.88
CA SER A 26 -12.65 1.90 -11.33
C SER A 26 -13.32 2.15 -9.98
N LYS A 27 -13.05 3.31 -9.35
CA LYS A 27 -13.53 3.69 -7.99
C LYS A 27 -13.05 2.79 -6.86
N TYR A 28 -12.14 1.86 -7.13
CA TYR A 28 -11.52 1.02 -6.12
C TYR A 28 -10.26 1.70 -5.54
N ALA A 29 -9.99 1.40 -4.27
CA ALA A 29 -8.75 1.73 -3.59
C ALA A 29 -8.03 0.44 -3.20
N THR A 30 -6.71 0.42 -3.38
CA THR A 30 -5.84 -0.63 -2.85
C THR A 30 -5.12 -0.10 -1.61
N PHE A 31 -5.16 -0.86 -0.52
CA PHE A 31 -4.48 -0.55 0.73
C PHE A 31 -3.24 -1.42 0.85
N ILE A 32 -2.09 -0.78 1.07
CA ILE A 32 -0.80 -1.45 1.12
C ILE A 32 -0.14 -1.07 2.46
N PRO A 33 0.02 -2.01 3.40
CA PRO A 33 0.78 -1.78 4.62
C PRO A 33 2.22 -1.40 4.28
N THR A 34 2.76 -0.37 4.94
CA THR A 34 4.13 0.13 4.74
C THR A 34 4.71 0.67 6.06
N ARG A 35 5.98 1.07 6.03
CA ARG A 35 6.69 1.67 7.17
C ARG A 35 6.49 3.18 7.18
N SER A 36 6.35 3.78 8.36
CA SER A 36 6.19 5.22 8.56
C SER A 36 7.34 6.07 8.06
N GLU A 37 8.53 5.47 7.95
CA GLU A 37 9.73 6.11 7.38
C GLU A 37 9.61 6.34 5.87
N CYS A 38 8.67 5.68 5.19
CA CYS A 38 8.54 5.70 3.74
C CYS A 38 7.30 6.52 3.31
N LYS A 39 7.49 7.81 3.04
CA LYS A 39 6.43 8.65 2.42
C LYS A 39 6.39 8.38 0.92
N ALA A 40 5.27 7.87 0.42
CA ALA A 40 5.08 7.69 -1.02
C ALA A 40 4.84 9.04 -1.71
N GLU A 41 5.54 9.28 -2.80
CA GLU A 41 5.36 10.47 -3.66
C GLU A 41 4.47 10.13 -4.85
N GLU A 42 4.78 9.05 -5.57
CA GLU A 42 4.06 8.66 -6.78
C GLU A 42 4.07 7.14 -6.97
N VAL A 43 2.99 6.60 -7.54
CA VAL A 43 2.98 5.26 -8.12
C VAL A 43 3.33 5.37 -9.60
N ILE A 44 4.54 4.97 -9.97
CA ILE A 44 5.08 5.19 -11.33
C ILE A 44 4.84 4.01 -12.27
N ASN A 45 4.54 2.82 -11.74
CA ASN A 45 4.23 1.64 -12.55
C ASN A 45 3.33 0.65 -11.79
N LYS A 46 2.63 -0.20 -12.54
CA LYS A 46 1.79 -1.29 -12.03
C LYS A 46 2.07 -2.54 -12.84
N ARG A 47 2.37 -3.65 -12.16
CA ARG A 47 2.43 -4.98 -12.78
C ARG A 47 1.40 -5.89 -12.12
N GLY A 48 0.62 -6.60 -12.93
CA GLY A 48 -0.31 -7.62 -12.45
C GLY A 48 -0.11 -8.89 -13.24
N ARG A 49 0.24 -10.00 -12.58
CA ARG A 49 0.23 -11.32 -13.21
C ARG A 49 -1.12 -11.96 -12.94
N ASN A 50 -2.03 -11.81 -13.91
CA ASN A 50 -3.41 -12.34 -13.95
C ASN A 50 -4.40 -11.75 -12.94
N HIS A 51 -5.63 -11.52 -13.42
CA HIS A 51 -6.76 -11.01 -12.65
C HIS A 51 -7.32 -12.02 -11.62
N ILE A 52 -6.84 -13.27 -11.66
CA ILE A 52 -7.33 -14.40 -10.85
C ILE A 52 -6.57 -14.49 -9.51
N HIS A 53 -5.28 -14.15 -9.51
CA HIS A 53 -4.50 -14.04 -8.27
C HIS A 53 -4.23 -12.57 -8.06
N ARG A 54 -4.64 -11.99 -6.92
CA ARG A 54 -4.42 -10.59 -6.52
C ARG A 54 -2.93 -10.27 -6.31
N ASN A 55 -2.14 -10.50 -7.34
CA ASN A 55 -0.70 -10.40 -7.37
C ASN A 55 -0.32 -9.12 -8.13
N THR A 56 -1.03 -8.04 -7.80
CA THR A 56 -0.71 -6.70 -8.27
C THR A 56 0.44 -6.17 -7.44
N PHE A 57 1.43 -5.64 -8.13
CA PHE A 57 2.51 -4.88 -7.51
C PHE A 57 2.52 -3.48 -8.10
N TYR A 58 2.82 -2.51 -7.24
CA TYR A 58 2.95 -1.10 -7.55
C TYR A 58 4.40 -0.71 -7.35
N LEU A 59 5.01 -0.09 -8.36
CA LEU A 59 6.32 0.51 -8.23
C LEU A 59 6.12 1.90 -7.61
N VAL A 60 6.58 2.07 -6.38
CA VAL A 60 6.37 3.28 -5.58
C VAL A 60 7.66 4.10 -5.57
N GLN A 61 7.55 5.35 -6.01
CA GLN A 61 8.55 6.36 -5.76
C GLN A 61 8.37 6.89 -4.34
N TRP A 62 9.43 6.86 -3.55
CA TRP A 62 9.44 7.41 -2.20
C TRP A 62 9.95 8.84 -2.23
N ALA A 63 9.31 9.70 -1.44
CA ALA A 63 9.76 11.06 -1.21
C ALA A 63 11.18 11.05 -0.66
N GLU A 64 11.97 12.06 -1.04
CA GLU A 64 13.34 12.26 -0.59
C GLU A 64 14.34 11.15 -1.02
N GLN A 65 13.91 10.21 -1.87
CA GLN A 65 14.76 9.18 -2.46
C GLN A 65 14.86 9.35 -3.99
N SER A 66 15.92 8.83 -4.60
CA SER A 66 16.10 8.88 -6.05
C SER A 66 15.14 7.92 -6.77
N ARG A 67 14.99 8.07 -8.09
CA ARG A 67 14.04 7.25 -8.87
C ARG A 67 14.44 5.77 -8.94
N GLU A 68 15.73 5.52 -8.81
CA GLU A 68 16.34 4.20 -8.81
C GLU A 68 16.08 3.44 -7.50
N ALA A 69 15.75 4.17 -6.42
CA ALA A 69 15.38 3.60 -5.12
C ALA A 69 13.91 3.17 -5.05
N ALA A 70 13.13 3.34 -6.13
CA ALA A 70 11.73 2.91 -6.17
C ALA A 70 11.59 1.40 -5.94
N THR A 71 10.69 1.00 -5.04
CA THR A 71 10.47 -0.40 -4.68
C THR A 71 9.12 -0.91 -5.17
N TRP A 72 9.05 -2.21 -5.44
CA TRP A 72 7.80 -2.88 -5.80
C TRP A 72 7.04 -3.30 -4.55
N GLU A 73 5.95 -2.60 -4.26
CA GLU A 73 5.04 -2.91 -3.15
C GLU A 73 3.89 -3.79 -3.61
N LYS A 74 3.50 -4.78 -2.80
CA LYS A 74 2.55 -5.82 -3.17
C LYS A 74 1.21 -5.63 -2.43
N GLU A 75 0.12 -5.98 -3.10
CA GLU A 75 -1.26 -5.90 -2.58
C GLU A 75 -1.58 -6.87 -1.41
N VAL A 76 -0.62 -7.59 -0.82
CA VAL A 76 -0.91 -8.82 -0.03
C VAL A 76 -1.70 -8.58 1.26
N ASP A 77 -2.85 -9.26 1.29
CA ASP A 77 -3.63 -9.88 2.36
C ASP A 77 -3.94 -9.05 3.61
N LEU A 78 -4.88 -8.11 3.43
CA LEU A 78 -5.80 -7.66 4.47
C LEU A 78 -7.09 -8.52 4.49
N TRP A 79 -7.00 -9.85 4.47
CA TRP A 79 -8.11 -10.74 4.92
C TRP A 79 -7.54 -12.06 5.44
#